data_AF-A0A7C4T4C2-F1
#
_entry.id   AF-A0A7C4T4C2-F1
#
_cell.length_a   1.000
_cell.length_b   1.000
_cell.length_c   1.000
_cell.angle_alpha   90.00
_cell.angle_beta   90.00
_cell.angle_gamma   90.00
#
_symmetry.space_group_name_H-M   'P 1'
#
loop_
_entity.id
_entity.type
_entity.pdbx_description
1 polymer ?
#
loop_
_entity_poly.entity_id
_entity_poly.type
_entity_poly.pdbx_seq_one_letter_code
_entity_poly.pdbx_strand_id
1 'polypeptide(L)'
;GNTTAPIEFAVKVEDSKNNPYILPWTRKAITDAMQRAGLESCWQLSAIETHDCFTTSEYMAIDHFGLTEPGKSWQAVEEGVIALDGRLPINPSGGLIGCGHPVGATGVRQLLDAYKQTTGSAGDYQVPSARRVATLNLGGSATTNVVFIVGFDS
;
A
#
# COMPACT_ATOMS: atom_id res chain seq x y z
N GLY A 1 6.83 0.71 8.87
CA GLY A 1 7.91 -0.25 8.57
C GLY A 1 8.81 0.35 7.52
N ASN A 2 10.10 0.03 7.53
CA ASN A 2 11.01 0.40 6.45
C ASN A 2 11.94 -0.77 6.14
N THR A 3 12.19 -1.05 4.88
CA THR A 3 13.08 -2.14 4.47
C THR A 3 13.77 -1.79 3.16
N THR A 4 15.06 -2.09 3.10
CA THR A 4 15.89 -1.96 1.89
C THR A 4 16.12 -3.35 1.30
N ALA A 5 15.99 -3.46 -0.02
CA ALA A 5 16.31 -4.65 -0.82
C ALA A 5 17.62 -4.43 -1.59
N PRO A 6 18.24 -5.49 -2.14
CA PRO A 6 19.40 -5.36 -3.04
C PRO A 6 19.12 -4.40 -4.19
N ILE A 7 20.13 -3.65 -4.66
CA ILE A 7 19.95 -2.72 -5.79
C ILE A 7 19.68 -3.51 -7.08
N GLU A 8 20.49 -4.53 -7.34
CA GLU A 8 20.45 -5.32 -8.57
C GLU A 8 19.17 -6.17 -8.69
N PHE A 9 18.55 -6.10 -9.87
CA PHE A 9 17.31 -6.84 -10.14
C PHE A 9 17.53 -8.37 -10.14
N ALA A 10 18.65 -8.85 -10.69
CA ALA A 10 18.94 -10.28 -10.74
C ALA A 10 19.02 -10.91 -9.33
N VAL A 11 19.62 -10.20 -8.37
CA VAL A 11 19.68 -10.63 -6.97
C VAL A 11 18.28 -10.69 -6.37
N LYS A 12 17.45 -9.67 -6.61
CA LYS A 12 16.05 -9.67 -6.14
C LYS A 12 15.26 -10.87 -6.65
N VAL A 13 15.43 -11.21 -7.93
CA VAL A 13 14.76 -12.36 -8.54
C VAL A 13 15.19 -13.65 -7.88
N GLU A 14 16.49 -13.88 -7.70
CA GLU A 14 17.00 -15.12 -7.07
C GLU A 14 16.53 -15.25 -5.62
N ASP A 15 16.60 -14.16 -4.83
CA ASP A 15 16.13 -14.12 -3.44
C ASP A 15 14.61 -14.39 -3.32
N SER A 16 13.82 -14.02 -4.34
CA SER A 16 12.36 -14.25 -4.36
C SER A 16 11.93 -15.59 -4.95
N LYS A 17 12.85 -16.37 -5.54
CA LYS A 17 12.55 -17.56 -6.36
C LYS A 17 11.69 -18.62 -5.68
N ASN A 18 11.90 -18.81 -4.37
CA ASN A 18 11.14 -19.76 -3.55
C ASN A 18 10.19 -19.05 -2.57
N ASN A 19 9.93 -17.76 -2.77
CA ASN A 19 9.02 -16.98 -1.97
C ASN A 19 7.68 -16.86 -2.69
N PRO A 20 6.54 -17.01 -1.99
CA PRO A 20 5.24 -16.76 -2.62
C PRO A 20 5.06 -15.29 -3.01
N TYR A 21 5.79 -14.36 -2.40
CA TYR A 21 5.77 -12.93 -2.71
C TYR A 21 6.95 -12.54 -3.62
N ILE A 22 6.66 -11.89 -4.75
CA ILE A 22 7.68 -11.45 -5.72
C ILE A 22 8.62 -10.35 -5.16
N LEU A 23 8.17 -9.60 -4.14
CA LEU A 23 8.97 -8.59 -3.44
C LEU A 23 8.89 -8.82 -1.92
N PRO A 24 9.60 -9.81 -1.37
CA PRO A 24 9.50 -10.18 0.03
C PRO A 24 9.89 -9.06 1.00
N TRP A 25 10.80 -8.16 0.61
CA TRP A 25 11.15 -6.97 1.40
C TRP A 25 10.02 -5.95 1.49
N THR A 26 9.23 -5.81 0.43
CA THR A 26 8.02 -4.98 0.44
C THR A 26 7.00 -5.57 1.39
N ARG A 27 6.75 -6.89 1.31
CA ARG A 27 5.88 -7.61 2.26
C ARG A 27 6.37 -7.41 3.69
N LYS A 28 7.67 -7.55 3.93
CA LYS A 28 8.28 -7.32 5.24
C LYS A 28 8.01 -5.90 5.76
N ALA A 29 8.24 -4.87 4.94
CA ALA A 29 8.02 -3.48 5.34
C ALA A 29 6.54 -3.22 5.74
N ILE A 30 5.61 -3.85 5.01
CA ILE A 30 4.17 -3.80 5.29
C ILE A 30 3.85 -4.49 6.62
N THR A 31 4.25 -5.76 6.78
CA THR A 31 3.94 -6.53 7.99
C THR A 31 4.60 -5.94 9.23
N ASP A 32 5.83 -5.43 9.12
CA ASP A 32 6.49 -4.70 10.21
C ASP A 32 5.69 -3.45 10.63
N ALA A 33 5.09 -2.73 9.67
CA ALA A 33 4.28 -1.55 9.97
C ALA A 33 2.97 -1.92 10.67
N MET A 34 2.27 -2.92 10.14
CA MET A 34 1.02 -3.43 10.70
C MET A 34 1.24 -3.97 12.11
N GLN A 35 2.28 -4.78 12.32
CA GLN A 35 2.64 -5.31 13.63
C GLN A 35 2.93 -4.20 14.65
N ARG A 36 3.71 -3.17 14.27
CA ARG A 36 3.97 -2.02 15.16
C ARG A 36 2.71 -1.22 15.48
N ALA A 37 1.73 -1.20 14.59
CA ALA A 37 0.43 -0.57 14.79
C ALA A 37 -0.59 -1.49 15.50
N GLY A 38 -0.19 -2.69 15.95
CA GLY A 38 -1.08 -3.63 16.61
C GLY A 38 -2.17 -4.21 15.69
N LEU A 39 -1.94 -4.25 14.38
CA LEU A 39 -2.88 -4.79 13.40
C LEU A 39 -2.49 -6.21 13.02
N GLU A 40 -3.40 -7.15 13.23
CA GLU A 40 -3.27 -8.55 12.86
C GLU A 40 -3.63 -8.80 11.39
N SER A 41 -4.46 -7.92 10.82
CA SER A 41 -4.96 -8.06 9.45
C SER A 41 -5.13 -6.72 8.74
N CYS A 42 -4.98 -6.72 7.41
CA CYS A 42 -5.22 -5.54 6.57
C CYS A 42 -6.69 -5.09 6.64
N TRP A 43 -7.61 -5.98 6.99
CA TRP A 43 -9.04 -5.67 7.14
C TRP A 43 -9.35 -4.73 8.32
N GLN A 44 -8.36 -4.43 9.17
CA GLN A 44 -8.46 -3.39 10.20
C GLN A 44 -8.07 -2.00 9.69
N LEU A 45 -7.62 -1.90 8.44
CA LEU A 45 -7.42 -0.64 7.73
C LEU A 45 -8.74 -0.20 7.07
N SER A 46 -8.86 1.09 6.85
CA SER A 46 -9.97 1.72 6.14
C SER A 46 -9.63 2.02 4.68
N ALA A 47 -8.36 2.26 4.36
CA ALA A 47 -7.88 2.48 3.00
C ALA A 47 -6.37 2.24 2.91
N ILE A 48 -5.86 2.14 1.69
CA ILE A 48 -4.42 2.05 1.40
C ILE A 48 -4.06 3.10 0.33
N GLU A 49 -3.06 3.93 0.57
CA GLU A 49 -2.39 4.76 -0.46
C GLU A 49 -1.08 4.09 -0.85
N THR A 50 -1.02 3.45 -2.02
CA THR A 50 0.13 2.69 -2.50
C THR A 50 0.89 3.42 -3.61
N HIS A 51 2.07 2.89 -3.97
CA HIS A 51 2.95 3.48 -4.97
C HIS A 51 2.69 2.85 -6.35
N ASP A 52 1.58 3.22 -6.96
CA ASP A 52 1.13 2.78 -8.29
C ASP A 52 1.85 3.53 -9.43
N CYS A 53 3.18 3.64 -9.40
CA CYS A 53 3.92 4.24 -10.53
C CYS A 53 3.70 3.45 -11.84
N PHE A 54 3.27 2.19 -11.71
CA PHE A 54 2.69 1.36 -12.76
C PHE A 54 1.52 0.56 -12.17
N THR A 55 0.58 0.12 -13.02
CA THR A 55 -0.53 -0.74 -12.55
C THR A 55 -0.04 -2.03 -11.89
N THR A 56 1.09 -2.57 -12.34
CA THR A 56 1.72 -3.76 -11.73
C THR A 56 2.13 -3.56 -10.27
N SER A 57 2.55 -2.34 -9.86
CA SER A 57 2.93 -2.10 -8.47
C SER A 57 1.72 -1.96 -7.55
N GLU A 58 0.60 -1.43 -8.04
CA GLU A 58 -0.68 -1.52 -7.32
C GLU A 58 -1.15 -2.96 -7.18
N TYR A 59 -1.11 -3.72 -8.27
CA TYR A 59 -1.51 -5.12 -8.30
C TYR A 59 -0.69 -5.99 -7.32
N MET A 60 0.62 -5.73 -7.22
CA MET A 60 1.50 -6.36 -6.22
C MET A 60 1.13 -5.94 -4.79
N ALA A 61 0.74 -4.69 -4.56
CA ALA A 61 0.39 -4.24 -3.21
C ALA A 61 -0.80 -5.01 -2.63
N ILE A 62 -1.76 -5.45 -3.45
CA ILE A 62 -2.96 -6.19 -3.03
C ILE A 62 -2.59 -7.44 -2.21
N ASP A 63 -1.82 -8.36 -2.79
CA ASP A 63 -1.43 -9.58 -2.09
C ASP A 63 -0.35 -9.29 -1.03
N HIS A 64 0.53 -8.32 -1.23
CA HIS A 64 1.56 -7.94 -0.25
C HIS A 64 0.99 -7.27 1.00
N PHE A 65 -0.20 -6.67 0.95
CA PHE A 65 -0.96 -6.29 2.14
C PHE A 65 -1.77 -7.46 2.73
N GLY A 66 -2.07 -8.48 1.92
CA GLY A 66 -2.78 -9.68 2.33
C GLY A 66 -4.29 -9.60 2.09
N LEU A 67 -4.74 -8.78 1.14
CA LEU A 67 -6.15 -8.74 0.72
C LEU A 67 -6.55 -10.07 0.04
N THR A 68 -5.60 -10.67 -0.67
CA THR A 68 -5.73 -11.98 -1.32
C THR A 68 -4.50 -12.83 -1.01
N GLU A 69 -4.56 -14.12 -1.33
CA GLU A 69 -3.36 -14.94 -1.37
C GLU A 69 -2.38 -14.44 -2.45
N PRO A 70 -1.06 -14.70 -2.31
CA PRO A 70 -0.07 -14.33 -3.31
C PRO A 70 -0.40 -14.89 -4.70
N GLY A 71 -0.32 -14.03 -5.72
CA GLY A 71 -0.67 -14.38 -7.10
C GLY A 71 -2.17 -14.39 -7.41
N LYS A 72 -3.04 -14.07 -6.43
CA LYS A 72 -4.50 -13.97 -6.61
C LYS A 72 -5.04 -12.54 -6.52
N SER A 73 -4.20 -11.52 -6.68
CA SER A 73 -4.62 -10.11 -6.60
C SER A 73 -5.78 -9.74 -7.53
N TRP A 74 -5.94 -10.42 -8.66
CA TRP A 74 -7.07 -10.25 -9.59
C TRP A 74 -8.42 -10.41 -8.92
N GLN A 75 -8.54 -11.26 -7.90
CA GLN A 75 -9.81 -11.50 -7.21
C GLN A 75 -10.31 -10.22 -6.53
N ALA A 76 -9.43 -9.48 -5.86
CA ALA A 76 -9.80 -8.22 -5.22
C ALA A 76 -10.19 -7.13 -6.23
N VAL A 77 -9.68 -7.20 -7.46
CA VAL A 77 -10.06 -6.29 -8.55
C VAL A 77 -11.43 -6.66 -9.10
N GLU A 78 -11.63 -7.92 -9.51
CA GLU A 78 -12.89 -8.42 -10.09
C GLU A 78 -14.06 -8.34 -9.10
N GLU A 79 -13.81 -8.58 -7.82
CA GLU A 79 -14.82 -8.50 -6.76
C GLU A 79 -15.07 -7.05 -6.28
N GLY A 80 -14.36 -6.06 -6.84
CA GLY A 80 -14.51 -4.65 -6.48
C GLY A 80 -14.03 -4.30 -5.07
N VAL A 81 -13.24 -5.16 -4.42
CA VAL A 81 -12.75 -4.98 -3.04
C VAL A 81 -11.96 -3.69 -2.89
N ILE A 82 -11.17 -3.33 -3.92
CA ILE A 82 -10.26 -2.18 -3.90
C ILE A 82 -10.88 -0.90 -4.47
N ALA A 83 -12.13 -0.96 -4.96
CA ALA A 83 -12.84 0.21 -5.47
C ALA A 83 -13.07 1.24 -4.35
N LEU A 84 -13.40 2.49 -4.70
CA LEU A 84 -13.62 3.57 -3.73
C LEU A 84 -14.73 3.24 -2.72
N ASP A 85 -15.79 2.58 -3.17
CA ASP A 85 -16.91 2.06 -2.38
C ASP A 85 -16.74 0.58 -1.97
N GLY A 86 -15.57 0.00 -2.29
CA GLY A 86 -15.20 -1.35 -1.94
C GLY A 86 -14.89 -1.53 -0.46
N ARG A 87 -14.62 -2.77 -0.06
CA ARG A 87 -14.35 -3.12 1.34
C ARG A 87 -13.05 -2.51 1.87
N LEU A 88 -12.01 -2.43 1.04
CA LEU A 88 -10.73 -1.83 1.40
C LEU A 88 -10.19 -1.04 0.20
N PRO A 89 -10.65 0.21 0.02
CA PRO A 89 -10.25 1.06 -1.10
C PRO A 89 -8.73 1.20 -1.19
N ILE A 90 -8.19 1.02 -2.39
CA ILE A 90 -6.80 1.34 -2.71
C ILE A 90 -6.79 2.63 -3.53
N ASN A 91 -5.88 3.53 -3.17
CA ASN A 91 -5.67 4.82 -3.82
C ASN A 91 -6.96 5.64 -4.01
N PRO A 92 -7.78 5.86 -2.95
CA PRO A 92 -8.94 6.74 -3.06
C PRO A 92 -8.55 8.15 -3.54
N SER A 93 -7.32 8.62 -3.30
CA SER A 93 -6.79 9.88 -3.84
C SER A 93 -6.68 9.92 -5.37
N GLY A 94 -6.82 8.79 -6.07
CA GLY A 94 -6.51 8.62 -7.49
C GLY A 94 -5.07 8.12 -7.75
N GLY A 95 -4.26 7.90 -6.71
CA GLY A 95 -2.94 7.29 -6.84
C GLY A 95 -1.93 8.17 -7.58
N LEU A 96 -0.81 7.58 -7.99
CA LEU A 96 0.21 8.19 -8.82
C LEU A 96 -0.22 8.25 -10.29
N ILE A 97 -0.98 7.26 -10.77
CA ILE A 97 -1.49 7.22 -12.14
C ILE A 97 -2.49 8.37 -12.39
N GLY A 98 -3.42 8.60 -11.47
CA GLY A 98 -4.45 9.63 -11.62
C GLY A 98 -3.96 11.04 -11.27
N CYS A 99 -3.22 11.20 -10.17
CA CYS A 99 -2.83 12.53 -9.66
C CYS A 99 -1.40 12.96 -10.04
N GLY A 100 -0.63 12.07 -10.67
CA GLY A 100 0.75 12.32 -11.05
C GLY A 100 1.78 11.93 -9.98
N HIS A 101 3.03 11.81 -10.43
CA HIS A 101 4.15 11.28 -9.66
C HIS A 101 5.37 12.21 -9.61
N PRO A 102 5.28 13.36 -8.90
CA PRO A 102 6.48 14.11 -8.51
C PRO A 102 7.25 13.30 -7.46
N VAL A 103 8.33 12.63 -7.90
CA VAL A 103 9.02 11.56 -7.15
C VAL A 103 9.28 11.92 -5.68
N GLY A 104 9.91 13.07 -5.42
CA GLY A 104 10.24 13.50 -4.05
C GLY A 104 9.04 13.90 -3.19
N ALA A 105 7.93 14.32 -3.81
CA ALA A 105 6.73 14.76 -3.09
C ALA A 105 5.70 13.63 -2.86
N THR A 106 5.85 12.50 -3.56
CA THR A 106 4.86 11.40 -3.54
C THR A 106 4.65 10.84 -2.14
N GLY A 107 5.71 10.53 -1.40
CA GLY A 107 5.57 10.00 -0.04
C GLY A 107 4.90 10.98 0.93
N VAL A 108 5.17 12.28 0.77
CA VAL A 108 4.53 13.35 1.57
C VAL A 108 3.05 13.46 1.23
N ARG A 109 2.71 13.39 -0.08
CA ARG A 109 1.32 13.40 -0.54
C ARG A 109 0.54 12.20 0.01
N GLN A 110 1.08 10.99 -0.05
CA GLN A 110 0.44 9.80 0.51
C GLN A 110 0.11 9.98 2.01
N LEU A 111 1.02 10.56 2.79
CA LEU A 111 0.78 10.88 4.20
C LEU A 111 -0.29 11.97 4.38
N LEU A 112 -0.29 13.00 3.55
CA LEU A 112 -1.31 14.05 3.55
C LEU A 112 -2.70 13.47 3.24
N ASP A 113 -2.81 12.60 2.25
CA ASP A 113 -4.07 11.95 1.86
C ASP A 113 -4.55 11.00 2.98
N ALA A 114 -3.65 10.23 3.58
CA ALA A 114 -3.97 9.41 4.76
C ALA A 114 -4.44 10.24 5.96
N TYR A 115 -3.83 11.41 6.20
CA TYR A 115 -4.28 12.36 7.22
C TYR A 115 -5.69 12.90 6.90
N LYS A 116 -5.94 13.32 5.65
CA LYS A 116 -7.26 13.82 5.24
C LYS A 116 -8.34 12.76 5.44
N GLN A 117 -8.07 11.51 5.05
CA GLN A 117 -8.99 10.40 5.24
C GLN A 117 -9.34 10.21 6.72
N THR A 118 -8.32 10.12 7.59
CA THR A 118 -8.51 9.84 9.03
C THR A 118 -9.11 11.00 9.81
N THR A 119 -9.04 12.22 9.28
CA THR A 119 -9.64 13.43 9.87
C THR A 119 -10.99 13.82 9.26
N GLY A 120 -11.48 13.10 8.25
CA GLY A 120 -12.75 13.42 7.60
C GLY A 120 -12.68 14.66 6.69
N SER A 121 -11.49 15.00 6.18
CA SER A 121 -11.24 16.20 5.37
C SER A 121 -10.82 15.89 3.92
N ALA A 122 -11.08 14.67 3.44
CA ALA A 122 -10.72 14.25 2.07
C ALA A 122 -11.72 14.73 0.99
N GLY A 123 -12.85 15.35 1.35
CA GLY A 123 -13.81 15.87 0.35
C GLY A 123 -14.40 14.75 -0.50
N ASP A 124 -14.33 14.89 -1.83
CA ASP A 124 -15.03 14.01 -2.79
C ASP A 124 -14.55 12.55 -2.78
N TYR A 125 -13.34 12.28 -2.28
CA TYR A 125 -12.78 10.94 -2.18
C TYR A 125 -12.75 10.40 -0.73
N GLN A 126 -13.56 10.97 0.16
CA GLN A 126 -13.63 10.55 1.55
C GLN A 126 -14.15 9.11 1.68
N VAL A 127 -13.33 8.24 2.26
CA VAL A 127 -13.75 6.89 2.66
C VAL A 127 -14.58 6.99 3.95
N PRO A 128 -15.78 6.37 3.99
CA PRO A 128 -16.66 6.43 5.15
C PRO A 128 -15.98 5.94 6.43
N SER A 129 -16.05 6.75 7.49
CA SER A 129 -15.56 6.40 8.83
C SER A 129 -14.10 5.93 8.86
N ALA A 130 -13.24 6.44 7.97
CA ALA A 130 -11.84 6.04 7.92
C ALA A 130 -11.12 6.34 9.25
N ARG A 131 -10.56 5.30 9.88
CA ARG A 131 -9.85 5.39 11.17
C ARG A 131 -8.36 5.14 11.05
N ARG A 132 -7.98 4.25 10.13
CA ARG A 132 -6.60 3.83 9.92
C ARG A 132 -6.34 3.70 8.42
N VAL A 133 -5.32 4.37 7.91
CA VAL A 133 -4.92 4.31 6.50
C VAL A 133 -3.47 3.90 6.43
N ALA A 134 -3.18 2.89 5.62
CA ALA A 134 -1.81 2.51 5.33
C ALA A 134 -1.27 3.30 4.13
N THR A 135 0.01 3.60 4.15
CA THR A 135 0.73 4.11 2.97
C THR A 135 1.81 3.11 2.59
N LEU A 136 2.05 2.91 1.29
CA LEU A 136 3.23 2.20 0.79
C LEU A 136 3.94 3.12 -0.21
N ASN A 137 5.17 3.48 0.10
CA ASN A 137 6.05 4.25 -0.77
C ASN A 137 7.25 3.40 -1.21
N LEU A 138 7.52 3.37 -2.51
CA LEU A 138 8.58 2.60 -3.14
C LEU A 138 9.64 3.53 -3.74
N GLY A 139 10.90 3.17 -3.58
CA GLY A 139 12.05 3.85 -4.20
C GLY A 139 12.78 2.93 -5.18
N GLY A 140 13.02 3.42 -6.39
CA GLY A 140 13.60 2.63 -7.48
C GLY A 140 12.72 1.42 -7.83
N SER A 141 13.35 0.30 -8.19
CA SER A 141 12.66 -0.98 -8.39
C SER A 141 12.40 -1.69 -7.06
N ALA A 142 11.62 -1.05 -6.17
CA ALA A 142 11.33 -1.49 -4.80
C ALA A 142 12.59 -1.73 -3.93
N THR A 143 13.67 -1.02 -4.22
CA THR A 143 14.92 -1.07 -3.44
C THR A 143 14.70 -0.47 -2.06
N THR A 144 13.93 0.61 -1.95
CA THR A 144 13.57 1.21 -0.66
C THR A 144 12.06 1.12 -0.49
N ASN A 145 11.61 0.61 0.65
CA ASN A 145 10.20 0.43 0.97
C ASN A 145 9.91 1.15 2.28
N VAL A 146 8.95 2.06 2.28
CA VAL A 146 8.53 2.78 3.48
C VAL A 146 7.01 2.66 3.60
N VAL A 147 6.56 2.25 4.78
CA VAL A 147 5.15 2.05 5.10
C VAL A 147 4.82 2.78 6.39
N PHE A 148 3.79 3.62 6.35
CA PHE A 148 3.18 4.20 7.55
C PHE A 148 1.77 3.66 7.75
N ILE A 149 1.38 3.49 9.00
CA ILE A 149 -0.03 3.37 9.40
C ILE A 149 -0.40 4.69 10.06
N VAL A 150 -1.31 5.44 9.46
CA VAL A 150 -1.81 6.71 9.97
C VAL A 150 -3.18 6.48 10.56
N GLY A 151 -3.40 6.91 11.79
CA GLY A 151 -4.68 6.80 12.49
C GLY A 151 -4.60 7.45 13.86
N PHE A 152 -5.75 7.53 14.52
CA PHE A 152 -5.83 7.98 15.91
C PHE A 152 -6.26 6.81 16.78
N ASP A 153 -5.59 6.63 17.92
CA ASP A 153 -6.10 5.79 18.98
C ASP A 153 -7.20 6.56 19.70
N SER A 154 -8.41 6.00 19.72
CA SER A 154 -9.52 6.47 20.55
C SER A 154 -9.49 5.80 21.91
#